data_AF-A0A2L1WAV2-F1
#
_entry.id   AF-A0A2L1WAV2-F1
#
_cell.length_a   1.000
_cell.length_b   1.000
_cell.length_c   1.000
_cell.angle_alpha   90.00
_cell.angle_beta   90.00
_cell.angle_gamma   90.00
#
_symmetry.space_group_name_H-M   'P 1'
#
loop_
_entity.id
_entity.type
_entity.pdbx_description
1 polymer ?
#
loop_
_entity_poly.entity_id
_entity_poly.type
_entity_poly.pdbx_seq_one_letter_code
_entity_poly.pdbx_strand_id
1 'polypeptide(L)'
;MASVTYLRSIANNTPYTLTLVDGESRSQSLAIGAQHAWNGSLAVPWIGKSKENYKALRLILGPGAETNIWVFQDYWQPAHKDVVKYLTASSMEYTSEEVMEVPGDNHEGGSKNLIVSLVNRQFKLFMA
;
A
#
# COMPACT_ATOMS: atom_id res chain seq x y z
N MET A 1 7.92 -20.97 -0.42
CA MET A 1 8.91 -19.87 -0.35
C MET A 1 8.14 -18.59 -0.48
N ALA A 2 8.51 -17.56 0.28
CA ALA A 2 7.84 -16.26 0.22
C ALA A 2 8.17 -15.56 -1.11
N SER A 3 7.17 -15.09 -1.84
CA SER A 3 7.29 -14.38 -3.12
C SER A 3 7.00 -12.89 -2.96
N VAL A 4 7.86 -12.02 -3.47
CA VAL A 4 7.67 -10.57 -3.40
C VAL A 4 6.51 -10.14 -4.32
N THR A 5 5.62 -9.29 -3.82
CA THR A 5 4.60 -8.61 -4.62
C THR A 5 5.20 -7.40 -5.31
N TYR A 6 4.95 -7.28 -6.61
CA TYR A 6 5.30 -6.12 -7.42
C TYR A 6 4.03 -5.45 -7.93
N LEU A 7 3.85 -4.17 -7.60
CA LEU A 7 2.82 -3.33 -8.19
C LEU A 7 3.23 -2.94 -9.60
N ARG A 8 2.48 -3.43 -10.60
CA ARG A 8 2.67 -3.11 -12.01
C ARG A 8 1.89 -1.87 -12.43
N SER A 9 0.79 -1.62 -11.75
CA SER A 9 0.07 -0.36 -11.85
C SER A 9 -0.53 0.04 -10.51
N ILE A 10 -0.77 1.34 -10.37
CA ILE A 10 -1.52 1.93 -9.26
C ILE A 10 -2.58 2.85 -9.87
N ALA A 11 -3.84 2.43 -9.82
CA ALA A 11 -4.97 3.20 -10.32
C ALA A 11 -5.53 4.09 -9.21
N ASN A 12 -5.52 5.41 -9.43
CA ASN A 12 -6.10 6.39 -8.53
C ASN A 12 -7.50 6.79 -9.01
N ASN A 13 -8.52 6.07 -8.56
CA ASN A 13 -9.93 6.36 -8.85
C ASN A 13 -10.53 7.37 -7.85
N THR A 14 -9.70 8.12 -7.13
CA THR A 14 -10.14 9.18 -6.22
C THR A 14 -10.16 10.54 -6.93
N PRO A 15 -10.89 11.55 -6.41
CA PRO A 15 -10.85 12.90 -6.95
C PRO A 15 -9.59 13.69 -6.53
N TYR A 16 -8.67 13.08 -5.77
CA TYR A 16 -7.49 13.74 -5.22
C TYR A 16 -6.22 13.21 -5.86
N THR A 17 -5.14 14.00 -5.84
CA THR A 17 -3.81 13.50 -6.20
C THR A 17 -3.34 12.52 -5.14
N LEU A 18 -2.92 11.33 -5.58
CA LEU A 18 -2.30 10.32 -4.73
C LEU A 18 -0.79 10.51 -4.77
N THR A 19 -0.17 10.78 -3.61
CA THR A 19 1.29 10.75 -3.50
C THR A 19 1.71 9.42 -2.87
N LEU A 20 2.54 8.67 -3.57
CA LEU A 20 3.16 7.45 -3.07
C LEU A 20 4.60 7.76 -2.66
N VAL A 21 4.97 7.36 -1.45
CA VAL A 21 6.35 7.45 -0.94
C VAL A 21 6.83 6.05 -0.60
N ASP A 22 7.98 5.66 -1.14
CA ASP A 22 8.69 4.45 -0.72
C ASP A 22 9.48 4.73 0.57
N GLY A 23 9.19 3.98 1.63
CA GLY A 23 9.85 4.11 2.92
C GLY A 23 11.31 3.65 2.92
N GLU A 24 11.65 2.65 2.09
CA GLU A 24 13.02 2.14 1.93
C GLU A 24 13.88 3.07 1.06
N SER A 25 13.26 3.75 0.11
CA SER A 25 13.91 4.71 -0.78
C SER A 25 13.18 6.05 -0.76
N ARG A 26 13.34 6.82 0.33
CA ARG A 26 12.58 8.07 0.54
C ARG A 26 12.76 9.15 -0.54
N SER A 27 13.80 9.04 -1.37
CA SER A 27 13.99 9.88 -2.56
C SER A 27 13.06 9.52 -3.72
N GLN A 28 12.39 8.36 -3.65
CA GLN A 28 11.40 7.89 -4.62
C GLN A 28 9.99 8.19 -4.09
N SER A 29 9.51 9.37 -4.45
CA SER A 29 8.09 9.71 -4.38
C SER A 29 7.53 9.87 -5.78
N LEU A 30 6.32 9.40 -6.02
CA LEU A 30 5.61 9.64 -7.27
C LEU A 30 4.21 10.18 -6.97
N ALA A 31 3.75 11.07 -7.85
CA ALA A 31 2.41 11.64 -7.80
C ALA A 31 1.55 11.04 -8.92
N ILE A 32 0.37 10.55 -8.56
CA ILE A 32 -0.63 10.01 -9.48
C ILE A 32 -1.82 10.96 -9.44
N GLY A 33 -2.07 11.66 -10.55
CA GLY A 33 -3.19 12.58 -10.67
C GLY A 33 -4.53 11.90 -10.38
N ALA A 34 -5.54 12.70 -10.03
CA ALA A 34 -6.90 12.21 -9.86
C ALA A 34 -7.39 11.51 -11.14
N GLN A 35 -8.05 10.36 -11.01
CA GLN A 35 -8.54 9.55 -12.13
C GLN A 35 -7.45 9.10 -13.13
N HIS A 36 -6.19 9.02 -12.69
CA HIS A 36 -5.08 8.52 -13.50
C HIS A 36 -4.49 7.24 -12.89
N ALA A 37 -3.70 6.53 -13.69
CA ALA A 37 -2.94 5.38 -13.25
C ALA A 37 -1.44 5.60 -13.47
N TRP A 38 -0.65 5.18 -12.50
CA TRP A 38 0.78 4.98 -12.70
C TRP A 38 1.02 3.55 -13.18
N ASN A 39 1.99 3.37 -14.08
CA ASN A 39 2.46 2.08 -14.53
C ASN A 39 3.96 1.97 -14.30
N GLY A 40 4.42 0.82 -13.82
CA GLY A 40 5.84 0.60 -13.56
C GLY A 40 6.08 -0.73 -12.87
N SER A 41 7.06 -0.76 -11.98
CA SER A 41 7.37 -1.95 -11.18
C SER A 41 7.86 -1.48 -9.82
N LEU A 42 7.00 -1.57 -8.81
CA LEU A 42 7.34 -1.20 -7.44
C LEU A 42 7.16 -2.42 -6.54
N ALA A 43 8.21 -2.82 -5.84
CA ALA A 43 8.10 -3.89 -4.86
C ALA A 43 7.29 -3.40 -3.64
N VAL A 44 6.41 -4.26 -3.12
CA VAL A 44 5.77 -4.04 -1.82
C VAL A 44 6.73 -4.53 -0.74
N PRO A 45 7.21 -3.66 0.16
CA PRO A 45 8.22 -4.03 1.15
C PRO A 45 7.73 -5.06 2.15
N TRP A 46 8.61 -5.99 2.51
CA TRP A 46 8.38 -6.97 3.57
C TRP A 46 8.55 -6.36 4.96
N ILE A 47 7.53 -6.57 5.81
CA ILE A 47 7.55 -6.15 7.21
C ILE A 47 7.09 -7.33 8.08
N GLY A 48 7.90 -7.71 9.06
CA GLY A 48 7.58 -8.78 10.01
C GLY A 48 7.69 -8.35 11.47
N LYS A 49 8.06 -7.09 11.74
CA LYS A 49 8.18 -6.53 13.09
C LYS A 49 8.16 -5.01 13.07
N SER A 50 7.83 -4.40 14.21
CA SER A 50 7.68 -2.94 14.34
C SER A 50 8.95 -2.14 14.02
N LYS A 51 10.15 -2.73 14.16
CA LYS A 51 11.41 -2.08 13.78
C LYS A 51 11.53 -1.84 12.27
N GLU A 52 10.68 -2.44 11.45
CA GLU A 52 10.68 -2.35 10.00
C GLU A 52 9.56 -1.46 9.45
N ASN A 53 8.77 -0.81 10.32
CA ASN A 53 7.68 0.08 9.93
C ASN A 53 8.10 1.18 8.95
N TYR A 54 9.37 1.61 9.03
CA TYR A 54 9.93 2.62 8.15
C TYR A 54 9.96 2.22 6.67
N LYS A 55 9.86 0.92 6.36
CA LYS A 55 9.89 0.39 5.00
C LYS A 55 8.57 0.56 4.25
N ALA A 56 7.45 0.66 4.95
CA ALA A 56 6.13 0.62 4.34
C ALA A 56 5.96 1.69 3.25
N LEU A 57 5.23 1.32 2.19
CA LEU A 57 4.78 2.30 1.20
C LEU A 57 3.74 3.21 1.87
N ARG A 58 3.86 4.51 1.69
CA ARG A 58 2.91 5.49 2.21
C ARG A 58 2.13 6.11 1.06
N LEU A 59 0.82 5.92 1.08
CA LEU A 59 -0.13 6.59 0.21
C LEU A 59 -0.69 7.81 0.95
N ILE A 60 -0.49 8.99 0.38
CA ILE A 60 -0.98 10.26 0.92
C ILE A 60 -2.10 10.77 0.01
N LEU A 61 -3.27 10.96 0.60
CA LEU A 61 -4.54 11.26 -0.08
C LEU A 61 -5.33 12.32 0.70
N GLY A 62 -6.36 12.87 0.06
CA GLY A 62 -7.27 13.83 0.67
C GLY A 62 -7.07 15.25 0.13
N PRO A 63 -8.06 16.13 0.34
CA PRO A 63 -8.05 17.51 -0.14
C PRO A 63 -6.85 18.33 0.37
N GLY A 64 -6.33 18.00 1.56
CA GLY A 64 -5.16 18.63 2.18
C GLY A 64 -3.97 17.69 2.38
N ALA A 65 -3.92 16.54 1.69
CA ALA A 65 -2.90 15.51 1.87
C ALA A 65 -2.78 14.98 3.32
N GLU A 66 -3.92 14.88 4.00
CA GLU A 66 -4.02 14.56 5.42
C GLU A 66 -4.22 13.05 5.70
N THR A 67 -4.75 12.29 4.73
CA THR A 67 -5.00 10.86 4.90
C THR A 67 -3.76 10.07 4.52
N ASN A 68 -3.35 9.18 5.42
CA ASN A 68 -2.20 8.31 5.25
C ASN A 68 -2.63 6.85 5.27
N ILE A 69 -2.26 6.12 4.24
CA ILE A 69 -2.46 4.68 4.16
C ILE A 69 -1.10 4.04 3.96
N TRP A 70 -0.72 3.17 4.89
CA TRP A 70 0.52 2.41 4.86
C TRP A 70 0.24 1.07 4.21
N VAL A 71 1.05 0.66 3.25
CA VAL A 71 0.92 -0.61 2.53
C VAL A 71 2.23 -1.40 2.63
N PHE A 72 2.13 -2.67 2.97
CA PHE A 72 3.27 -3.56 3.15
C PHE A 72 2.86 -5.00 2.94
N GLN A 73 3.83 -5.88 2.74
CA GLN A 73 3.62 -7.31 2.62
C GLN A 73 4.08 -8.00 3.90
N ASP A 74 3.16 -8.71 4.55
CA ASP A 74 3.42 -9.43 5.78
C ASP A 74 3.92 -10.85 5.45
N TYR A 75 5.18 -11.11 5.81
CA TYR A 75 5.81 -12.41 5.63
C TYR A 75 5.77 -13.27 6.91
N TRP A 76 5.28 -12.71 8.02
CA TRP A 76 5.35 -13.32 9.36
C TRP A 76 3.99 -13.73 9.92
N GLN A 77 2.90 -13.01 9.64
CA GLN A 77 1.57 -13.27 10.20
C GLN A 77 0.45 -13.38 9.13
N PRO A 78 0.02 -14.60 8.75
CA PRO A 78 0.63 -15.89 9.05
C PRO A 78 1.91 -16.11 8.23
N ALA A 79 2.86 -16.87 8.80
CA ALA A 79 4.15 -17.09 8.17
C ALA A 79 4.01 -17.62 6.74
N HIS A 80 4.79 -17.06 5.82
CA HIS A 80 4.86 -17.50 4.41
C HIS A 80 3.60 -17.33 3.55
N LYS A 81 2.60 -16.53 3.99
CA LYS A 81 1.42 -16.23 3.15
C LYS A 81 1.52 -14.97 2.30
N ASP A 82 2.59 -14.19 2.47
CA ASP A 82 2.93 -13.08 1.57
C ASP A 82 1.81 -12.07 1.39
N VAL A 83 1.03 -11.84 2.44
CA VAL A 83 -0.23 -11.12 2.34
C VAL A 83 0.05 -9.63 2.28
N VAL A 84 -0.48 -8.94 1.27
CA VAL A 84 -0.45 -7.49 1.26
C VAL A 84 -1.49 -6.94 2.23
N LYS A 85 -1.03 -6.14 3.18
CA LYS A 85 -1.82 -5.50 4.23
C LYS A 85 -1.73 -3.99 4.14
N TYR A 86 -2.67 -3.33 4.79
CA TYR A 86 -2.69 -1.89 4.93
C TYR A 86 -3.12 -1.42 6.31
N LEU A 87 -2.75 -0.18 6.63
CA LEU A 87 -3.16 0.54 7.83
C LEU A 87 -3.48 1.99 7.47
N THR A 88 -4.64 2.48 7.85
CA THR A 88 -4.99 3.91 7.69
C THR A 88 -4.76 4.63 9.01
N ALA A 89 -3.59 5.25 9.17
CA ALA A 89 -3.20 5.93 10.42
C ALA A 89 -2.16 7.02 10.16
N SER A 90 -2.02 7.97 11.09
CA SER A 90 -1.01 9.04 10.99
C SER A 90 0.43 8.53 10.98
N SER A 91 0.68 7.37 11.59
CA SER A 91 1.98 6.70 11.63
C SER A 91 1.83 5.20 11.41
N MET A 92 2.88 4.55 10.90
CA MET A 92 2.86 3.11 10.66
C MET A 92 3.07 2.34 11.96
N GLU A 93 2.14 1.43 12.27
CA GLU A 93 2.24 0.48 13.38
C GLU A 93 1.91 -0.96 12.94
N TYR A 94 2.92 -1.79 12.72
CA TYR A 94 2.76 -3.19 12.27
C TYR A 94 1.88 -4.05 13.19
N THR A 95 1.94 -3.82 14.49
CA THR A 95 1.20 -4.58 15.50
C THR A 95 -0.18 -4.02 15.83
N SER A 96 -0.62 -2.97 15.13
CA SER A 96 -1.94 -2.38 15.36
C SER A 96 -3.06 -3.36 15.00
N GLU A 97 -4.10 -3.40 15.82
CA GLU A 97 -5.31 -4.18 15.55
C GLU A 97 -6.10 -3.64 14.35
N GLU A 98 -5.81 -2.42 13.91
CA GLU A 98 -6.41 -1.78 12.73
C GLU A 98 -5.76 -2.21 11.40
N VAL A 99 -4.67 -2.99 11.47
CA VAL A 99 -4.04 -3.56 10.26
C VAL A 99 -5.02 -4.53 9.61
N MET A 100 -5.32 -4.29 8.34
CA MET A 100 -6.23 -5.12 7.55
C MET A 100 -5.53 -5.67 6.31
N GLU A 101 -6.00 -6.81 5.83
CA GLU A 101 -5.59 -7.33 4.53
C GLU A 101 -6.18 -6.46 3.41
N VAL A 102 -5.38 -6.15 2.38
CA VAL A 102 -5.91 -5.49 1.17
C VAL A 102 -6.85 -6.49 0.49
N PRO A 103 -8.14 -6.16 0.28
CA PRO A 103 -9.06 -7.07 -0.41
C PRO A 103 -8.62 -7.38 -1.84
N GLY A 104 -8.96 -8.57 -2.34
CA GLY A 104 -8.70 -8.98 -3.73
C GLY A 104 -7.56 -10.00 -3.85
N ASP A 105 -6.79 -9.93 -4.94
CA ASP A 105 -5.67 -10.84 -5.23
C ASP A 105 -4.38 -10.42 -4.48
N ASN A 106 -4.39 -10.57 -3.15
CA ASN A 106 -3.38 -10.04 -2.24
C ASN A 106 -2.40 -11.10 -1.67
N HIS A 107 -2.49 -12.35 -2.12
CA HIS A 107 -1.65 -13.48 -1.67
C HIS A 107 -0.62 -13.91 -2.72
N GLU A 108 0.32 -14.77 -2.30
CA GLU A 108 1.25 -15.53 -3.16
C GLU A 108 2.27 -14.67 -3.95
N GLY A 109 2.32 -13.37 -3.70
CA GLY A 109 3.25 -12.44 -4.36
C GLY A 109 2.96 -12.27 -5.85
N GLY A 110 4.00 -11.89 -6.60
CA GLY A 110 3.93 -11.73 -8.06
C GLY A 110 3.46 -10.35 -8.50
N SER A 111 3.05 -10.24 -9.76
CA SER A 111 2.66 -8.96 -10.37
C SER A 111 1.19 -8.67 -10.09
N LYS A 112 0.92 -7.58 -9.37
CA LYS A 112 -0.44 -7.15 -9.00
C LYS A 112 -0.70 -5.71 -9.41
N ASN A 113 -1.97 -5.33 -9.45
CA ASN A 113 -2.40 -3.96 -9.64
C ASN A 113 -3.09 -3.45 -8.38
N LEU A 114 -2.69 -2.27 -7.91
CA LEU A 114 -3.34 -1.63 -6.77
C LEU A 114 -4.39 -0.64 -7.27
N ILE A 115 -5.62 -0.78 -6.80
CA ILE A 115 -6.70 0.15 -7.09
C ILE A 115 -7.04 0.91 -5.81
N VAL A 116 -7.00 2.24 -5.88
CA VAL A 116 -7.36 3.14 -4.78
C VAL A 116 -8.63 3.89 -5.17
N SER A 117 -9.70 3.73 -4.39
CA SER A 117 -11.01 4.34 -4.65
C SER A 117 -11.53 5.10 -3.44
N LEU A 118 -12.42 6.06 -3.66
CA LEU A 118 -13.15 6.74 -2.58
C LEU A 118 -14.61 6.27 -2.59
N VAL A 119 -15.01 5.48 -1.59
CA VAL A 119 -16.37 4.92 -1.46
C VAL A 119 -16.94 5.34 -0.12
N ASN A 120 -18.13 5.95 -0.10
CA ASN A 120 -18.79 6.43 1.12
C ASN A 120 -17.86 7.31 2.00
N ARG A 121 -17.09 8.21 1.36
CA ARG A 121 -16.09 9.08 2.00
C ARG A 121 -14.92 8.34 2.68
N GLN A 122 -14.75 7.05 2.40
CA GLN A 122 -13.62 6.26 2.88
C GLN A 122 -12.74 5.84 1.71
N PHE A 123 -11.43 6.00 1.86
CA PHE A 123 -10.48 5.45 0.91
C PHE A 123 -10.44 3.93 1.06
N LYS A 124 -10.54 3.22 -0.06
CA LYS A 124 -10.53 1.77 -0.15
C LYS A 124 -9.42 1.34 -1.10
N LEU A 125 -8.73 0.26 -0.72
CA LEU A 125 -7.73 -0.40 -1.52
C LEU A 125 -8.33 -1.71 -2.03
N PHE A 126 -7.90 -2.11 -3.23
CA PHE A 126 -8.22 -3.41 -3.79
C PHE A 126 -7.03 -3.87 -4.63
N MET A 127 -6.65 -5.14 -4.49
CA MET A 127 -5.60 -5.78 -5.28
C MET A 127 -6.24 -6.59 -6.41
N ALA A 128 -5.81 -6.33 -7.65
CA ALA A 128 -6.34 -6.97 -8.86
C ALA A 128 -5.24 -7.62 -9.69
#